data_AF-A0A482TLJ8-F1
#
_entry.id   AF-A0A482TLJ8-F1
#
_cell.length_a   1.000
_cell.length_b   1.000
_cell.length_c   1.000
_cell.angle_alpha   90.00
_cell.angle_beta   90.00
_cell.angle_gamma   90.00
#
_symmetry.space_group_name_H-M   'P 1'
#
loop_
_entity.id
_entity.type
_entity.pdbx_description
1 polymer ?
#
loop_
_entity_poly.entity_id
_entity_poly.type
_entity_poly.pdbx_seq_one_letter_code
_entity_poly.pdbx_strand_id
1 'polypeptide(L)'
;MQDKNGNIWFSNWSGVYRYDGKSFTSFTKSDGLVSDSVMRIIEDKNRNIWFGGAGGICRYDGKAFTCFTTKDGLINNGVWAILEDKKGNIWVGTRETGLSLYDGKTFINYSEYKH
;
A
#
# COMPACT_ATOMS: atom_id res chain seq x y z
N MET A 1 -6.37 -5.61 -9.89
CA MET A 1 -6.80 -6.42 -8.74
C MET A 1 -8.32 -6.33 -8.64
N GLN A 2 -9.02 -7.43 -8.40
CA GLN A 2 -10.44 -7.38 -8.02
C GLN A 2 -10.55 -7.55 -6.50
N ASP A 3 -11.29 -6.67 -5.82
CA ASP A 3 -11.57 -6.83 -4.39
C ASP A 3 -12.73 -7.81 -4.16
N LYS A 4 -12.90 -8.27 -2.92
CA LYS A 4 -13.97 -9.22 -2.53
C LYS A 4 -15.38 -8.62 -2.63
N ASN A 5 -15.55 -7.32 -2.89
CA ASN A 5 -16.86 -6.69 -3.20
C ASN A 5 -17.13 -6.67 -4.70
N GLY A 6 -16.19 -7.15 -5.52
CA GLY A 6 -16.28 -7.19 -6.96
C GLY A 6 -15.72 -5.95 -7.65
N ASN A 7 -15.23 -4.93 -6.93
CA ASN A 7 -14.67 -3.75 -7.56
C ASN A 7 -13.32 -4.06 -8.20
N ILE A 8 -13.05 -3.45 -9.35
CA ILE A 8 -11.76 -3.55 -10.03
C ILE A 8 -10.91 -2.35 -9.69
N TRP A 9 -9.76 -2.61 -9.08
CA TRP A 9 -8.73 -1.63 -8.77
C TRP A 9 -7.55 -1.79 -9.72
N PHE A 10 -7.13 -0.69 -10.32
CA PHE A 10 -5.94 -0.63 -11.18
C PHE A 10 -5.29 0.74 -11.04
N SER A 11 -3.99 0.78 -11.30
CA SER A 11 -3.24 2.03 -11.34
C SER A 11 -2.68 2.26 -12.74
N ASN A 12 -2.35 3.51 -13.01
CA ASN A 12 -1.45 3.90 -14.07
C ASN A 12 -0.39 4.84 -13.47
N TRP A 13 0.38 5.52 -14.30
CA TRP A 13 1.42 6.44 -13.85
C TRP A 13 0.89 7.75 -13.21
N SER A 14 -0.43 7.93 -13.15
CA SER A 14 -1.12 9.14 -12.67
C SER A 14 -2.18 8.86 -11.60
N GLY A 15 -2.07 7.76 -10.86
CA GLY A 15 -2.94 7.46 -9.73
C GLY A 15 -3.61 6.08 -9.78
N VAL A 16 -4.64 5.94 -8.95
CA VAL A 16 -5.40 4.70 -8.75
C VAL A 16 -6.84 4.92 -9.21
N TYR A 17 -7.41 3.91 -9.84
CA TYR A 17 -8.77 3.91 -10.34
C TYR A 17 -9.51 2.71 -9.77
N ARG A 18 -10.75 2.95 -9.37
CA ARG A 18 -11.71 1.93 -8.96
C ARG A 18 -12.89 1.93 -9.90
N TYR A 19 -13.24 0.76 -10.42
CA TYR A 19 -14.49 0.52 -11.15
C TYR A 19 -15.41 -0.36 -10.31
N ASP A 20 -16.63 0.12 -10.03
CA ASP A 20 -17.62 -0.57 -9.19
C ASP A 20 -18.65 -1.40 -9.99
N GLY A 21 -18.42 -1.57 -11.30
CA GLY A 21 -19.39 -2.16 -12.23
C GLY A 21 -20.33 -1.16 -12.89
N LYS A 22 -20.32 0.11 -12.48
CA LYS A 22 -21.15 1.19 -13.03
C LYS A 22 -20.34 2.45 -13.37
N SER A 23 -19.43 2.85 -12.49
CA SER A 23 -18.72 4.12 -12.55
C SER A 23 -17.24 3.96 -12.18
N PHE A 24 -16.42 4.89 -12.66
CA PHE A 24 -15.02 4.99 -12.28
C PHE A 24 -14.84 6.09 -11.22
N THR A 25 -14.04 5.80 -10.20
CA THR A 25 -13.53 6.78 -9.25
C THR A 25 -12.01 6.81 -9.36
N SER A 26 -11.40 7.99 -9.44
CA SER A 26 -9.95 8.17 -9.39
C SER A 26 -9.51 8.65 -8.01
N PHE A 27 -8.33 8.20 -7.60
CA PHE A 27 -7.65 8.65 -6.40
C PHE A 27 -6.21 9.02 -6.76
N THR A 28 -5.80 10.18 -6.31
CA THR A 28 -4.49 10.79 -6.55
C THR A 28 -3.88 11.26 -5.24
N LYS A 29 -2.68 11.84 -5.30
CA LYS A 29 -2.01 12.47 -4.17
C LYS A 29 -2.85 13.59 -3.56
N SER A 30 -3.59 14.35 -4.37
CA SER A 30 -4.50 15.38 -3.85
C SER A 30 -5.69 14.82 -3.07
N ASP A 31 -6.04 13.54 -3.30
CA ASP A 31 -7.12 12.84 -2.58
C ASP A 31 -6.61 12.12 -1.31
N GLY A 32 -5.31 12.21 -1.02
CA GLY A 32 -4.70 11.64 0.18
C GLY A 32 -3.79 10.43 -0.05
N LEU A 33 -3.55 10.00 -1.30
CA LEU A 33 -2.48 9.03 -1.57
C LEU A 33 -1.11 9.64 -1.25
N VAL A 34 -0.15 8.80 -0.87
CA VAL A 34 1.23 9.25 -0.65
C VAL A 34 1.92 9.62 -1.97
N SER A 35 1.50 9.00 -3.07
CA SER A 35 2.03 9.19 -4.41
C SER A 35 1.06 8.70 -5.48
N ASP A 36 1.11 9.33 -6.64
CA ASP A 36 0.37 8.90 -7.84
C ASP A 36 1.01 7.67 -8.50
N SER A 37 2.30 7.43 -8.24
CA SER A 37 3.04 6.29 -8.79
C SER A 37 2.82 5.04 -7.93
N VAL A 38 1.65 4.43 -8.12
CA VAL A 38 1.26 3.18 -7.43
C VAL A 38 1.60 1.97 -8.29
N MET A 39 2.41 1.07 -7.75
CA MET A 39 2.87 -0.15 -8.42
C MET A 39 2.20 -1.42 -7.90
N ARG A 40 1.67 -1.39 -6.67
CA ARG A 40 1.08 -2.55 -5.99
C ARG A 40 -0.23 -2.16 -5.35
N ILE A 41 -1.21 -3.05 -5.49
CA ILE A 41 -2.50 -2.95 -4.84
C ILE A 41 -2.87 -4.33 -4.30
N ILE A 42 -3.17 -4.43 -3.01
CA ILE A 42 -3.71 -5.64 -2.37
C ILE A 42 -4.93 -5.30 -1.51
N GLU A 43 -5.77 -6.28 -1.24
CA GLU A 43 -6.82 -6.19 -0.22
C GLU A 43 -6.43 -7.07 0.97
N ASP A 44 -6.53 -6.52 2.18
CA ASP A 44 -6.28 -7.28 3.41
C ASP A 44 -7.53 -8.07 3.89
N LYS A 45 -7.37 -8.89 4.93
CA LYS A 45 -8.48 -9.64 5.54
C LYS A 45 -9.57 -8.75 6.13
N ASN A 46 -9.22 -7.54 6.55
CA ASN A 46 -10.12 -6.55 7.13
C ASN A 46 -10.81 -5.67 6.07
N ARG A 47 -10.71 -6.02 4.78
CA ARG A 47 -11.31 -5.29 3.64
C ARG A 47 -10.68 -3.91 3.37
N ASN A 48 -9.52 -3.62 3.95
CA ASN A 48 -8.78 -2.42 3.57
C ASN A 48 -8.00 -2.67 2.28
N ILE A 49 -7.88 -1.62 1.47
CA ILE A 49 -7.07 -1.66 0.25
C ILE A 49 -5.74 -0.99 0.55
N TRP A 50 -4.66 -1.72 0.29
CA TRP A 50 -3.30 -1.24 0.45
C TRP A 50 -2.70 -0.90 -0.90
N PHE A 51 -2.09 0.28 -0.99
CA PHE A 51 -1.37 0.78 -2.15
C PHE A 51 0.10 0.93 -1.81
N GLY A 52 0.99 0.59 -2.74
CA GLY A 52 2.42 0.83 -2.61
C GLY A 52 3.06 1.16 -3.94
N GLY A 53 4.09 1.98 -3.91
CA GLY A 53 4.88 2.33 -5.08
C GLY A 53 5.99 3.31 -4.73
N ALA A 54 6.14 4.37 -5.52
CA ALA A 54 7.16 5.38 -5.24
C ALA A 54 6.65 6.38 -4.20
N GLY A 55 6.96 6.21 -2.91
CA GLY A 55 6.59 7.17 -1.87
C GLY A 55 6.19 6.57 -0.53
N GLY A 56 6.03 5.25 -0.46
CA GLY A 56 5.63 4.51 0.74
C GLY A 56 4.42 3.63 0.47
N ILE A 57 3.64 3.37 1.51
CA ILE A 57 2.38 2.65 1.42
C ILE A 57 1.22 3.52 1.93
N CYS A 58 0.00 3.25 1.44
CA CYS A 58 -1.22 3.79 2.01
C CYS A 58 -2.27 2.69 2.17
N ARG A 59 -3.00 2.75 3.28
CA ARG A 59 -4.19 1.95 3.54
C ARG A 59 -5.44 2.81 3.32
N TYR A 60 -6.41 2.28 2.58
CA TYR A 60 -7.74 2.86 2.43
C TYR A 60 -8.78 1.94 3.07
N ASP A 61 -9.55 2.48 4.01
CA ASP A 61 -10.56 1.75 4.78
C ASP A 61 -11.97 1.84 4.16
N GLY A 62 -12.08 2.38 2.93
CA GLY A 62 -13.35 2.68 2.28
C GLY A 62 -13.84 4.12 2.50
N LYS A 63 -13.16 4.89 3.37
CA LYS A 63 -13.49 6.29 3.67
C LYS A 63 -12.28 7.22 3.59
N ALA A 64 -11.17 6.83 4.20
CA ALA A 64 -9.97 7.67 4.34
C ALA A 64 -8.69 6.90 4.05
N PHE A 65 -7.66 7.63 3.63
CA PHE A 65 -6.30 7.11 3.47
C PHE A 65 -5.50 7.31 4.76
N THR A 66 -4.76 6.27 5.17
CA THR A 66 -3.70 6.33 6.18
C THR A 66 -2.40 5.92 5.52
N CYS A 67 -1.42 6.81 5.44
CA CYS A 67 -0.18 6.57 4.72
C CYS A 67 1.02 6.47 5.65
N PHE A 68 1.99 5.65 5.24
CA PHE A 68 3.19 5.37 6.01
C PHE A 68 4.43 5.51 5.12
N THR A 69 5.40 6.23 5.64
CA THR A 69 6.68 6.56 5.00
C THR A 69 7.84 6.21 5.93
N THR A 70 9.06 6.52 5.51
CA THR A 70 10.25 6.44 6.37
C THR A 70 10.16 7.28 7.64
N LYS A 71 9.33 8.33 7.65
CA LYS A 71 9.07 9.12 8.88
C LYS A 71 8.25 8.35 9.92
N ASP A 72 7.52 7.34 9.47
CA ASP A 72 6.62 6.52 10.28
C ASP A 72 7.24 5.16 10.65
N GLY A 73 8.48 4.90 10.21
CA GLY A 73 9.25 3.69 10.52
C GLY A 73 9.41 2.71 9.35
N LEU A 74 8.82 2.98 8.19
CA LEU A 74 9.06 2.16 6.99
C LEU A 74 10.55 2.22 6.60
N ILE A 75 11.16 1.09 6.22
CA ILE A 75 12.60 1.06 5.95
C ILE A 75 12.99 1.90 4.72
N ASN A 76 12.11 1.99 3.73
CA ASN A 76 12.31 2.76 2.50
C ASN A 76 10.97 3.06 1.82
N ASN A 77 10.84 4.24 1.22
CA ASN A 77 9.64 4.67 0.50
C ASN A 77 9.47 4.03 -0.88
N GLY A 78 10.50 3.39 -1.43
CA GLY A 78 10.45 2.67 -2.71
C GLY A 78 9.87 1.26 -2.54
N VAL A 79 8.55 1.14 -2.55
CA VAL A 79 7.84 -0.11 -2.30
C VAL A 79 7.73 -0.95 -3.57
N TRP A 80 8.13 -2.22 -3.47
CA TRP A 80 8.12 -3.18 -4.58
C TRP A 80 7.10 -4.32 -4.38
N ALA A 81 6.80 -4.67 -3.13
CA ALA A 81 5.84 -5.72 -2.79
C ALA A 81 5.09 -5.38 -1.51
N ILE A 82 3.83 -5.80 -1.44
CA ILE A 82 3.02 -5.78 -0.22
C ILE A 82 2.36 -7.16 -0.10
N LEU A 83 2.41 -7.77 1.09
CA LEU A 83 1.80 -9.05 1.38
C LEU A 83 1.23 -9.03 2.80
N GLU A 84 0.02 -9.56 2.99
CA GLU A 84 -0.51 -9.83 4.33
C GLU A 84 -0.18 -11.28 4.76
N ASP A 85 0.35 -11.46 5.97
CA ASP A 85 0.60 -12.79 6.52
C ASP A 85 -0.63 -13.42 7.19
N LYS A 86 -0.51 -14.65 7.72
CA LYS A 86 -1.61 -15.35 8.38
C LYS A 86 -2.13 -14.64 9.64
N LYS A 87 -1.27 -13.90 10.35
CA LYS A 87 -1.62 -13.15 11.57
C LYS A 87 -2.23 -11.78 11.27
N GLY A 88 -2.22 -11.34 10.00
CA GLY A 88 -2.75 -10.05 9.57
C GLY A 88 -1.71 -8.93 9.57
N ASN A 89 -0.43 -9.27 9.73
CA ASN A 89 0.63 -8.28 9.58
C ASN A 89 0.88 -8.00 8.10
N ILE A 90 1.28 -6.76 7.81
CA ILE A 90 1.61 -6.33 6.44
C ILE A 90 3.13 -6.33 6.27
N TRP A 91 3.60 -7.22 5.41
CA TRP A 91 4.97 -7.27 4.93
C TRP A 91 5.13 -6.36 3.72
N VAL A 92 6.13 -5.50 3.76
CA VAL A 92 6.45 -4.53 2.71
C VAL A 92 7.87 -4.81 2.24
N GLY A 93 8.01 -5.24 1.00
CA GLY A 93 9.31 -5.38 0.36
C GLY A 93 9.70 -4.09 -0.32
N THR A 94 10.88 -3.56 0.01
CA THR A 94 11.40 -2.31 -0.55
C THR A 94 12.58 -2.57 -1.49
N ARG A 95 12.81 -1.67 -2.43
CA ARG A 95 13.98 -1.77 -3.31
C ARG A 95 15.27 -1.63 -2.50
N GLU A 96 16.21 -2.55 -2.70
CA GLU A 96 17.62 -2.42 -2.31
C GLU A 96 17.91 -2.30 -0.80
N THR A 97 16.90 -2.32 0.07
CA THR A 97 17.06 -2.03 1.52
C THR A 97 16.54 -3.11 2.44
N GLY A 98 15.55 -3.91 2.01
CA GLY A 98 15.05 -5.05 2.79
C GLY A 98 13.53 -5.11 2.91
N LEU A 99 13.05 -5.57 4.07
CA LEU A 99 11.64 -5.78 4.37
C LEU A 99 11.22 -4.97 5.61
N SER A 100 10.01 -4.43 5.58
CA SER A 100 9.34 -3.89 6.76
C SER A 100 8.12 -4.73 7.09
N LEU A 101 7.94 -5.06 8.37
CA LEU A 101 6.75 -5.70 8.91
C LEU A 101 5.94 -4.67 9.71
N TYR A 102 4.68 -4.45 9.31
CA TYR A 102 3.73 -3.63 10.04
C TYR A 102 2.72 -4.51 10.80
N ASP A 103 2.67 -4.35 12.12
CA ASP A 103 1.81 -5.13 13.02
C ASP A 103 0.43 -4.48 13.29
N GLY A 104 0.10 -3.42 12.55
CA GLY A 104 -1.09 -2.59 12.78
C GLY A 104 -0.83 -1.37 13.67
N LYS A 105 0.36 -1.22 14.23
CA LYS A 105 0.76 -0.07 15.06
C LYS A 105 2.15 0.45 14.70
N THR A 106 3.12 -0.44 14.57
CA THR A 106 4.55 -0.11 14.44
C THR A 106 5.22 -0.90 13.33
N PHE A 107 6.40 -0.47 12.89
CA PHE A 107 7.23 -1.17 11.91
C PHE A 107 8.41 -1.87 12.57
N ILE A 108 8.69 -3.09 12.12
CA ILE A 108 9.93 -3.84 12.40
C ILE A 108 10.65 -4.04 11.07
N ASN A 109 11.91 -3.64 11.00
CA ASN A 109 12.70 -3.61 9.76
C ASN A 109 13.74 -4.75 9.75
N TYR A 110 13.87 -5.40 8.59
CA TYR A 110 14.82 -6.49 8.34
C TYR A 110 15.66 -6.15 7.11
N SER A 111 16.98 -6.04 7.27
CA SER A 111 17.93 -5.75 6.20
C SER A 111 19.15 -6.66 6.28
N GLU A 112 19.76 -6.96 5.13
CA GLU A 112 21.04 -7.71 5.09
C GLU A 112 22.23 -6.85 5.49
N TYR A 113 22.10 -5.52 5.43
CA TYR A 113 23.10 -4.59 5.94
C TYR A 113 23.06 -4.56 7.47
N LYS A 114 24.06 -5.20 8.09
CA LYS A 114 24.45 -4.92 9.47
C LYS A 114 25.33 -3.67 9.45
N HIS A 115 24.98 -2.66 10.22
CA HIS A 115 25.93 -1.61 10.59
C HIS A 115 27.02 -2.21 11.49
#